data_AF-A0A1H4KQ15-F1
#
_entry.id   AF-A0A1H4KQ15-F1
#
_cell.length_a   1.000
_cell.length_b   1.000
_cell.length_c   1.000
_cell.angle_alpha   90.00
_cell.angle_beta   90.00
_cell.angle_gamma   90.00
#
_symmetry.space_group_name_H-M   'P 1'
#
loop_
_entity.id
_entity.type
_entity.pdbx_description
1 polymer ?
#
loop_
_entity_poly.entity_id
_entity_poly.type
_entity_poly.pdbx_seq_one_letter_code
_entity_poly.pdbx_strand_id
1 'polypeptide(L)' 'MTTKIAVSLPDHLVDEARDAVATGRVASVSAYVAEAMTEKSRRLTLAEVLDEMDAELGAPDEDARARAERALDALGR' A
#
# COMPACT_ATOMS: atom_id res chain seq x y z
N MET A 1 21.05 2.32 7.75
CA MET A 1 20.88 3.07 9.02
C MET A 1 19.49 2.77 9.56
N THR A 2 19.30 2.70 10.88
CA THR A 2 17.97 2.53 11.49
C THR A 2 17.70 3.66 12.48
N THR A 3 16.44 4.06 12.59
CA THR A 3 15.97 5.10 13.52
C THR A 3 14.97 4.47 14.47
N LYS A 4 15.14 4.70 15.78
CA LYS A 4 14.19 4.19 16.79
C LYS A 4 13.01 5.15 16.89
N ILE A 5 11.80 4.61 16.75
CA ILE A 5 10.55 5.33 16.97
C ILE A 5 9.76 4.63 18.08
N ALA A 6 9.03 5.41 18.89
CA ALA A 6 8.08 4.88 19.85
C ALA A 6 6.67 5.09 19.29
N VAL A 7 5.90 4.00 19.19
CA VAL A 7 4.52 4.01 18.68
C VAL A 7 3.64 3.19 19.62
N SER A 8 2.38 3.60 19.76
CA SER A 8 1.37 2.79 20.44
C SER A 8 0.73 1.86 19.43
N LEU A 9 0.60 0.58 19.77
CA LEU A 9 -0.04 -0.43 18.95
C LEU A 9 -1.08 -1.17 19.80
N PRO A 10 -2.17 -1.65 19.20
CA PRO A 10 -3.06 -2.59 19.86
C PRO A 10 -2.30 -3.81 20.40
N ASP A 11 -2.65 -4.24 21.61
CA ASP A 11 -1.93 -5.33 22.32
C ASP A 11 -1.82 -6.60 21.48
N HIS A 12 -2.90 -6.99 20.78
CA HIS A 12 -2.91 -8.18 19.94
C HIS A 12 -1.85 -8.15 18.82
N LEU A 13 -1.52 -6.97 18.26
CA LEU A 13 -0.47 -6.85 17.25
C LEU A 13 0.93 -6.98 17.86
N VAL A 14 1.09 -6.51 19.11
CA VAL A 14 2.35 -6.67 19.85
C VAL A 14 2.57 -8.15 20.19
N ASP A 15 1.52 -8.86 20.58
CA ASP A 15 1.57 -10.29 20.89
C ASP A 15 1.88 -11.13 19.65
N GLU A 16 1.28 -10.81 18.50
CA GLU A 16 1.58 -11.48 17.23
C GLU A 16 3.05 -11.30 16.82
N ALA A 17 3.58 -10.08 16.93
CA ALA A 17 4.98 -9.80 16.63
C ALA A 17 5.93 -10.56 17.57
N ARG A 18 5.57 -10.68 18.86
CA ARG A 18 6.33 -11.47 19.84
C ARG A 18 6.29 -12.96 19.54
N ASP A 19 5.14 -13.50 19.19
CA ASP A 19 4.98 -14.90 18.80
C ASP A 19 5.81 -15.22 17.54
N ALA A 20 5.83 -14.33 16.56
CA ALA A 20 6.65 -14.49 15.35
C ALA A 20 8.15 -14.56 15.67
N VAL A 21 8.61 -13.79 16.66
CA VAL A 21 9.99 -13.89 17.15
C VAL A 21 10.23 -15.18 17.92
N ALA A 22 9.31 -15.54 18.83
CA ALA A 22 9.43 -16.74 19.66
C ALA A 22 9.45 -18.04 18.84
N THR A 23 8.68 -18.08 17.75
CA THR A 23 8.62 -19.18 16.79
C THR A 23 9.76 -19.16 15.77
N GLY A 24 10.64 -18.15 15.81
CA GLY A 24 11.79 -18.03 14.91
C GLY A 24 11.42 -17.62 13.48
N ARG A 25 10.17 -17.20 13.23
CA ARG A 25 9.72 -16.72 11.91
C ARG A 25 10.42 -15.42 11.51
N VAL A 26 10.75 -14.58 12.48
CA VAL A 26 11.47 -13.30 12.29
C VAL A 26 12.54 -13.13 13.36
N ALA A 27 13.60 -12.38 13.02
CA ALA A 27 14.75 -12.21 13.90
C ALA A 27 14.49 -11.27 15.11
N SER A 28 13.52 -10.36 15.01
CA SER A 28 13.17 -9.42 16.08
C SER A 28 11.82 -8.74 15.81
N VAL A 29 11.24 -8.10 16.83
CA VAL A 29 10.03 -7.28 16.68
C VAL A 29 10.27 -6.11 15.71
N SER A 30 11.45 -5.50 15.75
CA SER A 30 11.80 -4.44 14.79
C SER A 30 11.83 -4.96 13.35
N ALA A 31 12.30 -6.18 13.13
CA ALA A 31 12.27 -6.82 11.82
C ALA A 31 10.84 -7.11 11.35
N TYR A 32 10.00 -7.64 12.25
CA TYR A 32 8.57 -7.85 11.98
C TYR A 32 7.87 -6.57 11.50
N VAL A 33 8.06 -5.47 12.23
CA VAL A 33 7.46 -4.18 11.88
C VAL A 33 8.03 -3.63 10.57
N ALA A 34 9.35 -3.73 10.36
CA ALA A 34 9.99 -3.26 9.13
C ALA A 34 9.49 -4.03 7.90
N GLU A 35 9.30 -5.34 7.99
CA GLU A 35 8.73 -6.17 6.92
C GLU A 35 7.29 -5.76 6.61
N ALA A 36 6.44 -5.62 7.63
CA ALA A 36 5.05 -5.18 7.46
C ALA A 36 4.95 -3.77 6.83
N MET A 37 5.81 -2.84 7.25
CA MET A 37 5.90 -1.50 6.65
C MET A 37 6.35 -1.55 5.20
N THR A 38 7.32 -2.43 4.88
CA THR A 38 7.80 -2.63 3.51
C THR A 38 6.74 -3.24 2.61
N GLU A 39 5.98 -4.23 3.11
CA GLU A 39 4.89 -4.84 2.35
C GLU A 39 3.77 -3.82 2.10
N LYS A 40 3.48 -2.96 3.08
CA LYS A 40 2.55 -1.85 2.92
C LYS A 40 3.04 -0.83 1.89
N SER A 41 4.32 -0.47 1.90
CA SER A 41 4.88 0.51 0.96
C SER A 41 5.04 -0.03 -0.47
N ARG A 42 5.21 -1.35 -0.64
CA ARG A 42 5.33 -1.99 -1.96
C ARG A 42 3.99 -2.16 -2.67
N ARG A 43 2.88 -2.17 -1.94
CA ARG A 43 1.55 -2.13 -2.52
C ARG A 43 1.28 -0.70 -2.97
N LEU A 44 1.71 -0.36 -4.19
CA LEU A 44 1.20 0.84 -4.87
C LEU A 44 -0.32 0.75 -4.85
N THR A 45 -0.95 1.72 -4.22
CA THR A 45 -2.40 1.85 -4.30
C THR A 45 -2.78 2.14 -5.75
N LEU A 46 -3.99 1.74 -6.16
CA LEU A 46 -4.49 2.11 -7.49
C LEU A 46 -4.39 3.62 -7.74
N ALA A 47 -4.60 4.43 -6.70
CA ALA A 47 -4.42 5.88 -6.77
C ALA A 47 -2.98 6.27 -7.11
N GLU A 48 -1.99 5.73 -6.40
CA GLU A 48 -0.57 6.01 -6.68
C GLU A 48 -0.14 5.57 -8.09
N VAL A 49 -0.66 4.42 -8.58
CA VAL A 49 -0.41 3.98 -9.96
C VAL A 49 -1.01 4.96 -10.97
N LEU A 50 -2.25 5.41 -10.74
CA LEU A 50 -2.91 6.37 -11.62
C LEU A 50 -2.23 7.75 -11.58
N ASP A 51 -1.78 8.21 -10.42
CA ASP A 51 -1.03 9.46 -10.27
C ASP A 51 0.31 9.40 -11.03
N GLU A 52 1.00 8.26 -11.00
CA GLU A 52 2.22 8.04 -11.77
C GLU A 52 1.95 8.08 -13.28
N MET A 53 0.86 7.43 -13.74
CA MET A 53 0.43 7.47 -15.14
C MET A 53 0.06 8.88 -15.59
N ASP A 54 -0.65 9.64 -14.77
CA ASP A 54 -1.01 11.04 -15.05
C ASP A 54 0.23 11.93 -15.10
N ALA A 55 1.25 11.66 -14.27
CA ALA A 55 2.51 12.39 -14.29
C ALA A 55 3.36 12.09 -15.55
N GLU A 56 3.37 10.85 -16.03
CA GLU A 56 4.15 10.43 -17.21
C GLU A 56 3.44 10.79 -18.53
N LEU A 57 2.14 10.54 -18.62
CA LEU A 57 1.36 10.62 -19.87
C LEU A 57 0.50 11.89 -19.94
N GLY A 58 0.34 12.59 -18.83
CA GLY A 58 -0.63 13.68 -18.68
C GLY A 58 -2.01 13.15 -18.29
N ALA A 59 -2.75 13.96 -17.54
CA ALA A 59 -4.12 13.65 -17.17
C ALA A 59 -5.04 13.56 -18.41
N PRO A 60 -6.09 12.71 -18.41
CA PRO A 60 -7.02 12.59 -19.53
C PRO A 60 -7.69 13.92 -19.87
N ASP A 61 -7.75 14.23 -21.17
CA ASP A 61 -8.52 15.35 -21.69
C ASP A 61 -10.03 15.06 -21.70
N GLU A 62 -10.84 16.08 -21.99
CA GLU A 62 -12.30 15.97 -22.02
C GLU A 62 -12.78 14.96 -23.08
N ASP A 63 -12.10 14.89 -24.22
CA ASP A 63 -12.43 13.95 -25.29
C ASP A 63 -12.20 12.50 -24.86
N ALA A 64 -11.11 12.23 -24.14
CA ALA A 64 -10.80 10.93 -23.56
C ALA A 64 -11.82 10.54 -22.49
N ARG A 65 -12.20 11.47 -21.60
CA ARG A 65 -13.27 11.23 -20.60
C ARG A 65 -14.60 10.89 -21.28
N ALA A 66 -15.02 11.67 -22.27
CA ALA A 66 -16.27 11.45 -22.97
C ALA A 66 -16.29 10.09 -23.71
N ARG A 67 -15.15 9.63 -24.25
CA ARG A 67 -15.03 8.27 -24.82
C ARG A 67 -15.18 7.18 -23.75
N ALA A 68 -14.58 7.38 -22.57
CA ALA A 68 -14.66 6.42 -21.47
C ALA A 68 -16.09 6.30 -20.92
N GLU A 69 -16.78 7.41 -20.73
CA GLU A 69 -18.20 7.44 -20.29
C GLU A 69 -19.09 6.66 -21.24
N ARG A 70 -18.99 6.92 -22.56
CA ARG A 70 -19.74 6.17 -23.57
C ARG A 70 -19.46 4.67 -23.54
N ALA A 71 -18.22 4.28 -23.23
CA ALA A 71 -17.84 2.88 -23.12
C ALA A 71 -18.42 2.21 -21.87
N LEU A 72 -18.50 2.93 -20.74
CA LEU A 72 -19.14 2.45 -19.51
C LEU A 72 -20.65 2.28 -19.70
N ASP A 73 -21.32 3.26 -20.32
CA ASP A 73 -22.75 3.19 -20.64
C ASP A 73 -23.06 1.96 -21.51
N ALA A 74 -22.21 1.68 -22.51
CA ALA A 74 -22.36 0.52 -23.40
C ALA A 74 -22.18 -0.84 -22.67
N LEU A 75 -21.49 -0.85 -21.52
CA LEU A 75 -21.35 -2.02 -20.65
C LEU A 75 -22.52 -2.19 -19.67
N GLY A 76 -23.50 -1.28 -19.70
CA GLY A 76 -24.67 -1.30 -18.80
C GLY A 76 -24.35 -0.94 -17.35
N ARG A 77 -23.30 -0.14 -17.15
CA ARG A 77 -22.85 0.38 -15.85
C ARG A 77 -23.26 1.84 -15.69
#